data_AF-A0A554LTP7-F1
#
_entry.id   AF-A0A554LTP7-F1
#
_cell.length_a   1.000
_cell.length_b   1.000
_cell.length_c   1.000
_cell.angle_alpha   90.00
_cell.angle_beta   90.00
_cell.angle_gamma   90.00
#
_symmetry.space_group_name_H-M   'P 1'
#
loop_
_entity.id
_entity.type
_entity.pdbx_description
1 polymer ?
#
loop_
_entity_poly.entity_id
_entity_poly.type
_entity_poly.pdbx_seq_one_letter_code
_entity_poly.pdbx_strand_id
1 'polypeptide(L)'
;MAFNKKFLIFLFFCLLILINFLFLKSGQNENKRDKLRISDLNSIKFFLELYYIDHGFYPSESGNSREGTGIWKQLNSPLAPKYIGWVPGDPLAHKGFTYTYTTPDPNKSDKKGKSWQLKARLETGDKNYILTSSNK
;
A
#
# COMPACT_ATOMS: atom_id res chain seq x y z
N MET A 1 18.09 37.57 46.61
CA MET A 1 17.33 36.36 46.23
C MET A 1 18.23 35.52 45.32
N ALA A 2 18.86 34.46 45.83
CA ALA A 2 19.84 33.69 45.06
C ALA A 2 19.13 32.71 44.12
N PHE A 3 19.34 32.87 42.81
CA PHE A 3 18.74 32.03 41.79
C PHE A 3 19.37 30.63 41.83
N ASN A 4 18.55 29.60 42.06
CA ASN A 4 19.05 28.25 42.32
C ASN A 4 19.40 27.54 41.01
N LYS A 5 20.70 27.35 40.73
CA LYS A 5 21.19 26.74 39.47
C LYS A 5 20.56 25.38 39.16
N LYS A 6 20.17 24.61 40.19
CA LYS A 6 19.46 23.32 40.05
C LYS A 6 18.07 23.49 39.43
N PHE A 7 17.37 24.57 39.75
CA PHE A 7 16.07 24.89 39.16
C PHE A 7 16.19 25.24 37.68
N LEU A 8 17.24 25.97 37.29
CA LEU A 8 17.51 26.32 35.89
C LEU A 8 17.77 25.07 35.04
N ILE A 9 18.54 24.12 35.57
CA ILE A 9 18.85 22.84 34.89
C ILE A 9 17.58 22.00 34.73
N PHE A 10 16.74 21.91 35.77
CA PHE A 10 15.47 21.20 35.71
C PHE A 10 14.53 21.80 34.65
N LEU A 11 14.41 23.13 34.62
CA LEU A 11 13.60 23.84 33.63
C LEU A 11 14.07 23.55 32.20
N PHE A 12 15.39 23.54 31.98
CA PHE A 12 15.99 23.25 30.68
C PHE A 12 15.68 21.82 30.21
N PHE A 13 15.76 20.82 31.09
CA PHE A 13 15.38 19.44 30.77
C PHE A 13 13.89 19.30 30.45
N CYS A 14 13.01 19.95 31.22
CA CYS A 14 11.58 19.98 30.91
C CYS A 14 11.30 20.58 29.53
N LEU A 15 11.99 21.68 29.17
CA LEU A 15 11.86 22.31 27.87
C LEU A 15 12.31 21.38 26.74
N LEU A 16 13.46 20.71 26.89
CA LEU A 16 13.98 19.76 25.92
C LEU A 16 13.02 18.58 25.69
N ILE A 17 12.45 18.02 26.75
CA ILE A 17 11.46 16.93 26.65
C ILE A 17 10.21 17.41 25.90
N LEU A 18 9.73 18.62 26.21
CA LEU A 18 8.56 19.21 25.53
C LEU A 18 8.80 19.40 24.03
N ILE A 19 9.97 19.92 23.66
CA ILE A 19 10.35 20.15 22.27
C ILE A 19 10.37 18.82 21.51
N ASN A 20 11.01 17.79 22.06
CA ASN A 20 11.05 16.46 21.44
C ASN A 20 9.63 15.86 21.26
N PHE A 21 8.75 16.02 22.25
CA PHE A 21 7.39 15.50 22.17
C PHE A 21 6.54 16.16 21.07
N LEU A 22 6.79 17.43 20.76
CA LEU A 22 6.09 18.17 19.70
C LEU A 22 6.51 17.73 18.29
N PHE A 23 7.77 17.32 18.09
CA PHE A 23 8.28 16.90 16.78
C PHE A 23 7.89 15.47 16.37
N LEU A 24 7.45 14.62 17.32
CA LEU A 24 7.22 13.18 17.08
C LEU A 24 5.83 12.84 16.49
N LYS A 25 4.87 13.76 16.47
CA LYS A 25 3.46 13.42 16.19
C LYS A 25 3.05 13.43 14.72
N SER A 26 3.74 14.13 13.83
CA SER A 26 3.26 14.32 12.45
C SER A 26 3.56 13.15 11.51
N GLY A 27 4.70 12.44 11.64
CA GLY A 27 5.10 11.40 10.67
C GLY A 27 4.87 9.94 11.08
N GLN A 28 4.60 9.65 12.37
CA GLN A 28 4.53 8.26 12.84
C GLN A 28 3.36 7.46 12.26
N ASN A 29 2.22 8.12 12.05
CA ASN A 29 1.03 7.45 11.52
C ASN A 29 1.12 7.23 10.02
N GLU A 30 1.78 8.14 9.29
CA GLU A 30 2.03 8.02 7.86
C GLU A 30 2.94 6.80 7.59
N ASN A 31 4.05 6.71 8.32
CA ASN A 31 4.97 5.56 8.23
C ASN A 31 4.28 4.21 8.54
N LYS A 32 3.38 4.16 9.53
CA LYS A 32 2.62 2.95 9.83
C LYS A 32 1.68 2.56 8.71
N ARG A 33 0.99 3.54 8.11
CA ARG A 33 0.10 3.29 6.96
C ARG A 33 0.90 2.86 5.74
N ASP A 34 2.04 3.48 5.45
CA ASP A 34 2.89 3.07 4.34
C ASP A 34 3.39 1.63 4.49
N LYS A 35 3.81 1.23 5.69
CA LYS A 35 4.17 -0.18 5.98
C LYS A 35 2.99 -1.12 5.76
N LEU A 36 1.77 -0.72 6.15
CA LEU A 36 0.57 -1.50 5.91
C LEU A 36 0.28 -1.62 4.40
N ARG A 37 0.35 -0.53 3.63
CA ARG A 37 0.19 -0.57 2.16
C ARG A 37 1.17 -1.53 1.50
N ILE A 38 2.44 -1.48 1.92
CA ILE A 38 3.48 -2.38 1.41
C ILE A 38 3.14 -3.84 1.76
N SER A 39 2.74 -4.12 3.00
CA SER A 39 2.33 -5.46 3.44
C SER A 39 1.13 -5.99 2.65
N ASP A 40 0.13 -5.15 2.42
CA ASP A 40 -1.08 -5.48 1.67
C ASP A 40 -0.75 -5.83 0.21
N LEU A 41 0.08 -5.02 -0.44
CA LEU A 41 0.55 -5.30 -1.81
C LEU A 41 1.33 -6.62 -1.90
N ASN A 42 2.22 -6.89 -0.95
CA ASN A 42 2.99 -8.14 -0.96
C ASN A 42 2.11 -9.37 -0.70
N SER A 43 1.08 -9.23 0.13
CA SER A 43 0.10 -10.29 0.35
C SER A 43 -0.69 -10.57 -0.93
N ILE A 44 -1.18 -9.53 -1.61
CA ILE A 44 -1.90 -9.69 -2.88
C ILE A 44 -1.01 -10.27 -3.98
N LYS A 45 0.27 -9.88 -4.05
CA LYS A 45 1.25 -10.54 -4.93
C LYS A 45 1.24 -12.04 -4.70
N PHE A 46 1.39 -12.50 -3.46
CA PHE A 46 1.41 -13.94 -3.15
C PHE A 46 0.13 -14.66 -3.62
N PHE A 47 -1.05 -14.09 -3.38
CA PHE A 47 -2.32 -14.68 -3.80
C PHE A 47 -2.52 -14.66 -5.32
N LEU A 48 -1.99 -13.66 -6.03
CA LEU A 48 -1.97 -13.64 -7.50
C LEU A 48 -1.11 -14.76 -8.07
N GLU A 49 0.04 -15.06 -7.45
CA GLU A 49 0.89 -16.20 -7.86
C GLU A 49 0.17 -17.53 -7.62
N LEU A 50 -0.51 -17.70 -6.47
CA LEU A 50 -1.33 -18.89 -6.22
C LEU A 50 -2.47 -19.03 -7.24
N TYR A 51 -3.15 -17.94 -7.56
CA TYR A 51 -4.18 -17.93 -8.60
C TYR A 51 -3.60 -18.38 -9.96
N TYR A 52 -2.42 -17.88 -10.33
CA TYR A 52 -1.75 -18.25 -11.57
C TYR A 52 -1.38 -19.73 -11.60
N ILE A 53 -0.91 -20.30 -10.49
CA ILE A 53 -0.63 -21.74 -10.40
C ILE A 53 -1.89 -22.57 -10.70
N ASP A 54 -3.05 -22.15 -10.19
CA ASP A 54 -4.30 -22.89 -10.38
C ASP A 54 -4.95 -22.70 -11.77
N HIS A 55 -4.79 -21.52 -12.39
CA HIS A 55 -5.53 -21.16 -13.60
C HIS A 55 -4.64 -21.00 -14.85
N GLY A 56 -3.33 -20.88 -14.68
CA GLY A 56 -2.37 -20.62 -15.77
C GLY A 56 -2.38 -19.19 -16.29
N PHE A 57 -3.12 -18.27 -15.66
CA PHE A 57 -3.19 -16.86 -16.00
C PHE A 57 -3.50 -16.01 -14.77
N TYR A 58 -3.14 -14.73 -14.80
CA TYR A 58 -3.54 -13.76 -13.78
C TYR A 58 -4.95 -13.22 -14.04
N PRO A 59 -5.71 -12.88 -12.98
CA PRO A 59 -7.04 -12.33 -13.12
C PRO A 59 -7.02 -11.08 -14.01
N SER A 60 -7.82 -11.07 -15.06
CA SER A 60 -7.96 -9.89 -15.94
C SER A 60 -9.36 -9.34 -15.82
N GLU A 61 -9.54 -8.07 -16.18
CA GLU A 61 -10.86 -7.45 -16.22
C GLU A 61 -11.79 -8.24 -17.15
N SER A 62 -12.95 -8.63 -16.64
CA SER A 62 -14.07 -9.05 -17.48
C SER A 62 -14.84 -7.79 -17.91
N GLY A 63 -14.39 -7.10 -18.96
CA GLY A 63 -15.12 -5.95 -19.52
C GLY A 63 -14.26 -4.97 -20.33
N ASN A 64 -14.94 -4.06 -21.04
CA ASN A 64 -14.35 -2.98 -21.87
C ASN A 64 -13.67 -1.87 -21.05
N SER A 65 -13.02 -2.21 -19.95
CA SER A 65 -12.25 -1.27 -19.16
C SER A 65 -10.96 -0.96 -19.92
N ARG A 66 -10.77 0.33 -20.17
CA ARG A 66 -9.63 0.85 -20.93
C ARG A 66 -8.36 0.62 -20.11
N GLU A 67 -7.25 0.30 -20.79
CA GLU A 67 -5.92 0.20 -20.18
C GLU A 67 -5.70 1.29 -19.11
N GLY A 68 -5.38 0.87 -17.88
CA GLY A 68 -4.96 1.79 -16.81
C GLY A 68 -6.04 2.21 -15.81
N THR A 69 -7.28 1.72 -15.90
CA THR A 69 -8.21 1.83 -14.77
C THR A 69 -7.85 0.81 -13.70
N GLY A 70 -7.35 1.28 -12.55
CA GLY A 70 -7.00 0.39 -11.44
C GLY A 70 -8.20 -0.39 -10.92
N ILE A 71 -8.19 -1.72 -11.10
CA ILE A 71 -9.31 -2.62 -10.76
C ILE A 71 -9.13 -3.40 -9.49
N TRP A 72 -8.52 -2.77 -8.50
CA TRP A 72 -8.24 -3.40 -7.21
C TRP A 72 -9.45 -4.12 -6.60
N LYS A 73 -10.63 -3.49 -6.65
CA LYS A 73 -11.87 -4.08 -6.11
C LYS A 73 -12.32 -5.35 -6.83
N GLN A 74 -12.00 -5.49 -8.12
CA GLN A 74 -12.39 -6.66 -8.91
C GLN A 74 -11.61 -7.91 -8.50
N LEU A 75 -10.48 -7.77 -7.81
CA LEU A 75 -9.73 -8.90 -7.24
C LEU A 75 -10.53 -9.67 -6.18
N ASN A 76 -11.61 -9.11 -5.63
CA ASN A 76 -12.44 -9.84 -4.66
C ASN A 76 -13.03 -11.12 -5.24
N SER A 77 -13.57 -11.07 -6.47
CA SER A 77 -14.19 -12.26 -7.08
C SER A 77 -13.20 -13.40 -7.39
N PRO A 78 -12.00 -13.16 -7.96
CA PRO A 78 -11.04 -14.21 -8.26
C PRO A 78 -10.21 -14.66 -7.04
N LEU A 79 -9.95 -13.77 -6.07
CA LEU A 79 -9.07 -14.10 -4.94
C LEU A 79 -9.82 -14.53 -3.67
N ALA A 80 -10.98 -13.93 -3.39
CA ALA A 80 -11.74 -14.20 -2.18
C ALA A 80 -13.01 -15.02 -2.48
N PRO A 81 -13.44 -15.91 -1.55
CA PRO A 81 -12.78 -16.25 -0.29
C PRO A 81 -11.68 -17.32 -0.42
N LYS A 82 -11.44 -17.85 -1.63
CA LYS A 82 -10.64 -19.07 -1.84
C LYS A 82 -9.19 -18.94 -1.37
N TYR A 83 -8.50 -17.87 -1.76
CA TYR A 83 -7.07 -17.67 -1.47
C TYR A 83 -6.87 -16.71 -0.30
N ILE A 84 -7.70 -15.68 -0.20
CA ILE A 84 -7.68 -14.67 0.85
C ILE A 84 -9.10 -14.45 1.38
N GLY A 85 -9.24 -14.20 2.69
CA GLY A 85 -10.55 -13.95 3.29
C GLY A 85 -11.26 -12.71 2.73
N TRP A 86 -10.52 -11.63 2.48
CA TRP A 86 -11.00 -10.42 1.82
C TRP A 86 -9.83 -9.66 1.19
N VAL A 87 -10.08 -8.90 0.13
CA VAL A 87 -9.06 -8.02 -0.45
C VAL A 87 -8.97 -6.73 0.39
N PRO A 88 -7.79 -6.34 0.91
CA PRO A 88 -7.64 -5.16 1.75
C PRO A 88 -7.89 -3.87 0.97
N GLY A 89 -8.39 -2.83 1.63
CA GLY A 89 -8.55 -1.48 1.08
C GLY A 89 -7.51 -0.52 1.65
N ASP A 90 -7.22 0.57 0.93
CA ASP A 90 -6.28 1.58 1.44
C ASP A 90 -6.79 2.18 2.77
N PRO A 91 -5.95 2.33 3.81
CA PRO A 91 -6.34 2.91 5.10
C PRO A 91 -6.91 4.33 4.99
N LEU A 92 -6.58 5.06 3.93
CA LEU A 92 -7.08 6.39 3.61
C LEU A 92 -8.02 6.40 2.41
N ALA A 93 -8.76 5.31 2.18
CA ALA A 93 -9.78 5.25 1.12
C ALA A 93 -10.79 6.41 1.21
N HIS A 94 -11.17 6.82 2.43
CA HIS A 94 -12.05 7.96 2.67
C HIS A 94 -11.46 9.33 2.23
N LYS A 95 -10.13 9.40 2.01
CA LYS A 95 -9.42 10.58 1.48
C LYS A 95 -9.05 10.43 0.00
N GLY A 96 -9.63 9.46 -0.70
CA GLY A 96 -9.38 9.22 -2.12
C GLY A 96 -8.05 8.52 -2.44
N PHE A 97 -7.38 7.94 -1.46
CA PHE A 97 -6.27 7.02 -1.73
C PHE A 97 -6.85 5.67 -2.19
N THR A 98 -6.23 5.07 -3.19
CA THR A 98 -6.63 3.75 -3.67
C THR A 98 -5.40 2.94 -4.03
N TYR A 99 -5.54 1.63 -3.88
CA TYR A 99 -4.67 0.69 -4.55
C TYR A 99 -5.10 0.52 -6.00
N THR A 100 -4.14 0.15 -6.83
CA THR A 100 -4.33 -0.07 -8.26
C THR A 100 -3.79 -1.46 -8.58
N TYR A 101 -4.59 -2.24 -9.30
CA TYR A 101 -4.17 -3.46 -9.96
C TYR A 101 -4.40 -3.27 -11.46
N THR A 102 -3.43 -3.64 -12.28
CA THR A 102 -3.56 -3.62 -13.74
C THR A 102 -2.92 -4.87 -14.34
N THR A 103 -3.50 -5.35 -15.42
CA THR A 103 -2.92 -6.35 -16.32
C THR A 103 -2.82 -5.76 -17.72
N PRO A 104 -1.96 -6.28 -18.61
CA PRO A 104 -2.07 -5.97 -20.03
C PRO A 104 -3.50 -6.21 -20.53
N ASP A 105 -3.92 -5.41 -21.51
CA ASP A 105 -5.25 -5.49 -22.13
C ASP A 105 -5.59 -6.94 -22.52
N PRO A 106 -6.71 -7.50 -22.05
CA PRO A 106 -7.13 -8.85 -22.42
C PRO A 106 -7.44 -9.01 -23.93
N ASN A 107 -7.50 -7.92 -24.69
CA ASN A 107 -7.67 -7.90 -26.14
C ASN A 107 -6.34 -7.83 -26.91
N LYS A 108 -5.20 -7.61 -26.23
CA LYS A 108 -3.86 -7.73 -26.81
C LYS A 108 -3.30 -9.13 -26.53
N SER A 109 -3.35 -9.97 -27.56
CA SER A 109 -3.23 -11.43 -27.50
C SER A 109 -1.90 -11.97 -27.00
N ASP A 110 -0.83 -11.17 -27.02
CA ASP A 110 0.54 -11.63 -26.76
C ASP A 110 0.90 -11.68 -25.27
N LYS A 111 0.16 -10.98 -24.39
CA LYS A 111 0.48 -10.88 -22.95
C LYS A 111 -0.71 -11.01 -22.00
N LYS A 112 -1.88 -11.40 -22.51
CA LYS A 112 -3.10 -11.58 -21.72
C LYS A 112 -2.85 -12.53 -20.55
N GLY A 113 -3.07 -12.03 -19.33
CA GLY A 113 -2.97 -12.83 -18.11
C GLY A 113 -1.55 -13.33 -17.79
N LYS A 114 -0.51 -12.82 -18.46
CA LYS A 114 0.88 -13.22 -18.23
C LYS A 114 1.67 -12.26 -17.34
N SER A 115 1.19 -11.04 -17.19
CA SER A 115 1.81 -10.03 -16.33
C SER A 115 0.77 -9.24 -15.56
N TRP A 116 1.23 -8.61 -14.48
CA TRP A 116 0.42 -7.72 -13.66
C TRP A 116 1.28 -6.61 -13.05
N GLN A 117 0.61 -5.57 -12.59
CA GLN A 117 1.16 -4.51 -11.78
C GLN A 117 0.23 -4.21 -10.60
N LEU A 118 0.81 -4.10 -9.41
CA LEU A 118 0.17 -3.58 -8.21
C LEU A 118 0.81 -2.24 -7.86
N LYS A 119 0.01 -1.27 -7.43
CA LYS A 119 0.50 0.05 -7.05
C LYS A 119 -0.25 0.61 -5.84
N ALA A 120 0.49 1.24 -4.94
CA ALA A 120 -0.03 2.11 -3.88
C ALA A 120 0.67 3.47 -3.90
N ARG A 121 -0.06 4.52 -3.53
CA ARG A 121 0.52 5.83 -3.26
C ARG A 121 0.95 5.90 -1.79
N LEU A 122 2.24 6.09 -1.55
CA LEU A 122 2.78 6.28 -0.20
C LEU A 122 2.61 7.74 0.24
N GLU A 123 2.53 7.94 1.55
CA GLU A 123 2.44 9.26 2.17
C GLU A 123 3.82 9.87 2.42
N THR A 124 4.82 9.01 2.63
CA THR A 124 6.21 9.39 2.89
C THR A 124 7.16 8.84 1.82
N GLY A 125 8.27 9.53 1.57
CA GLY A 125 9.32 9.08 0.64
C GLY A 125 8.88 9.03 -0.83
N ASP A 126 9.30 7.99 -1.55
CA ASP A 126 8.86 7.75 -2.93
C ASP A 126 7.35 7.53 -2.96
N LYS A 127 6.66 8.50 -3.58
CA LYS A 127 5.19 8.59 -3.54
C LYS A 127 4.48 7.37 -4.13
N ASN A 128 5.16 6.47 -4.85
CA ASN A 128 4.55 5.29 -5.43
C ASN A 128 5.35 4.03 -5.08
N TYR A 129 4.70 3.08 -4.42
CA TYR A 129 5.20 1.71 -4.31
C TYR A 129 4.57 0.87 -5.41
N ILE A 130 5.40 0.24 -6.24
CA ILE A 130 4.97 -0.50 -7.43
C ILE A 130 5.59 -1.89 -7.38
N LEU A 131 4.76 -2.92 -7.55
CA LEU A 131 5.17 -4.29 -7.79
C LEU A 131 4.72 -4.70 -9.19
N THR A 132 5.57 -5.42 -9.91
CA THR A 132 5.25 -5.97 -11.22
C THR A 132 5.66 -7.43 -11.30
N SER A 133 4.98 -8.19 -12.14
CA SER A 133 5.37 -9.55 -12.53
C SER A 133 5.14 -9.73 -14.01
N SER A 134 5.97 -10.55 -14.65
CA SER A 134 5.83 -10.93 -16.05
C SER A 134 6.34 -12.35 -16.22
N ASN A 135 5.43 -13.30 -16.34
CA ASN A 135 5.73 -14.68 -16.71
C ASN A 135 5.80 -14.77 -18.24
N LYS A 136 6.91 -15.26 -18.79
CA LYS A 136 7.10 -15.47 -20.23
C LYS A 136 6.34 -16.71 -20.69
#